data_AF-A0A834U8F9-F1
#
_entry.id   AF-A0A834U8F9-F1
#
_cell.length_a   1.000
_cell.length_b   1.000
_cell.length_c   1.000
_cell.angle_alpha   90.00
_cell.angle_beta   90.00
_cell.angle_gamma   90.00
#
_symmetry.space_group_name_H-M   'P 1'
#
loop_
_entity.id
_entity.type
_entity.pdbx_description
1 polymer ?
#
loop_
_entity_poly.entity_id
_entity_poly.type
_entity_poly.pdbx_seq_one_letter_code
_entity_poly.pdbx_strand_id
1 'polypeptide(L)'
;MIKVPLVRWVQNNFVYSTSQHIIFKFPKCTIANLNNIVNKADKNTTNWKDALYRTMKVYPNFITEEEEISLMKEIDPYMQRLRYEFSHWDDAIHGYRETERKQWNEQNMKVINRIRQKAFPPGMPQLNLVHILDLTAEGWIKPHVDSVRFCGDVIAGLSLLSDSVMRLTMVSHEQEYREDFLLPRKSLYIMNGVARHKYNHEILRSEESYFQGQKIPRSRRISIICRSELTPSIIHNCETPEIDMEQNIKKQISHKRGFLKYIKSTFIVDILPAMPYQLINLIVDKSAWYFVILNLVKIIRIRTIIVYSRRLCSIYQINRQWYKLFEMCIIIIIFVHWAACLEYYIPLIVSNVFGRNRGSWIDSDALKERGTNFHKYLICLNRATIALVCSAHYLDMKTPDDILFNIILSVMGILGFIFALAQIMQFINTLQSATKTHYKHFQQLQEYIRYKQLPYNLQHRILEYYNYCSKRKFSTYQHIIHQVSSYLQEELILNIYMKFINNVPLFQYIPESIMSQLINVLNFEIYLENDIIVKAGEEGDGLYFIASGTVAIYNNLWKEVCHLEDGTYFGDVFLFLKSMHHNVNIVAVEICEIYILHRTNFQLIMESHPDLFNVLYNAVSKHVKKSSL
;
A
#
# COMPACT_ATOMS: atom_id res chain seq x y z
N MET A 1 14.72 -20.88 27.04
CA MET A 1 13.58 -20.02 27.45
C MET A 1 12.90 -19.44 26.19
N ILE A 2 12.30 -20.29 25.36
CA ILE A 2 11.55 -19.89 24.16
C ILE A 2 10.19 -20.59 24.27
N LYS A 3 9.13 -19.81 24.54
CA LYS A 3 7.76 -20.32 24.66
C LYS A 3 7.28 -20.78 23.28
N VAL A 4 7.05 -22.09 23.16
CA VAL A 4 6.48 -22.77 22.00
C VAL A 4 5.01 -22.35 21.81
N PRO A 5 4.57 -21.82 20.65
CA PRO A 5 3.18 -21.38 20.43
C PRO A 5 2.19 -22.50 20.10
N LEU A 6 2.59 -23.78 20.20
CA LEU A 6 1.78 -24.90 19.74
C LEU A 6 0.68 -25.32 20.73
N VAL A 7 0.90 -25.10 22.03
CA VAL A 7 -0.02 -25.59 23.08
C VAL A 7 -1.25 -24.67 23.26
N ARG A 8 -1.13 -23.38 22.93
CA ARG A 8 -2.26 -22.43 23.00
C ARG A 8 -3.22 -22.50 21.80
N TRP A 9 -2.86 -23.25 20.75
CA TRP A 9 -3.64 -23.38 19.52
C TRP A 9 -4.64 -24.55 19.56
N VAL A 10 -4.32 -25.64 20.26
CA VAL A 10 -5.14 -26.87 20.31
C VAL A 10 -6.35 -26.74 21.25
N GLN A 11 -6.28 -25.90 22.29
CA GLN A 11 -7.40 -25.75 23.25
C GLN A 11 -8.58 -24.89 22.76
N ASN A 12 -8.42 -24.09 21.69
CA ASN A 12 -9.43 -23.08 21.32
C ASN A 12 -10.31 -23.43 20.10
N ASN A 13 -10.12 -24.55 19.40
CA ASN A 13 -10.79 -24.80 18.10
C ASN A 13 -11.52 -26.14 17.95
N PHE A 14 -11.84 -26.82 19.06
CA PHE A 14 -12.56 -28.11 19.03
C PHE A 14 -14.01 -27.98 19.53
N VAL A 15 -14.77 -27.00 19.06
CA VAL A 15 -16.25 -27.02 19.15
C VAL A 15 -16.79 -26.34 17.89
N TYR A 16 -17.87 -26.86 17.31
CA TYR A 16 -18.53 -26.51 16.04
C TYR A 16 -18.05 -27.27 14.80
N SER A 17 -18.29 -28.58 14.86
CA SER A 17 -18.64 -29.41 13.69
C SER A 17 -20.15 -29.66 13.70
N THR A 18 -20.73 -29.90 12.52
CA THR A 18 -22.15 -30.05 12.12
C THR A 18 -22.78 -28.73 11.64
N SER A 19 -23.38 -28.59 10.45
CA SER A 19 -23.98 -29.57 9.55
C SER A 19 -24.20 -28.99 8.12
N GLN A 20 -24.11 -29.92 7.16
CA GLN A 20 -24.84 -30.06 5.89
C GLN A 20 -24.78 -29.03 4.74
N HIS A 21 -24.54 -29.64 3.57
CA HIS A 21 -24.59 -29.14 2.20
C HIS A 21 -25.99 -28.69 1.80
N ILE A 22 -26.10 -27.57 1.09
CA ILE A 22 -27.20 -27.33 0.15
C ILE A 22 -26.62 -26.70 -1.14
N ILE A 23 -26.84 -27.39 -2.25
CA ILE A 23 -26.55 -26.96 -3.62
C ILE A 23 -27.79 -26.23 -4.13
N PHE A 24 -27.67 -25.00 -4.64
CA PHE A 24 -28.73 -24.38 -5.45
C PHE A 24 -28.21 -23.96 -6.82
N LYS A 25 -28.91 -24.45 -7.85
CA LYS A 25 -28.80 -24.04 -9.26
C LYS A 25 -29.51 -22.69 -9.47
N PHE A 26 -28.92 -21.79 -10.25
CA PHE A 26 -29.50 -20.51 -10.65
C PHE A 26 -30.39 -20.64 -11.89
N PRO A 27 -31.54 -19.92 -11.99
CA PRO A 27 -32.15 -19.57 -13.25
C PRO A 27 -31.66 -18.19 -13.74
N LYS A 28 -31.40 -18.07 -15.04
CA LYS A 28 -31.10 -16.79 -15.72
C LYS A 28 -32.37 -15.93 -15.77
N CYS A 29 -32.28 -14.66 -15.39
CA CYS A 29 -33.33 -13.67 -15.64
C CYS A 29 -32.74 -12.44 -16.34
N THR A 30 -33.40 -12.05 -17.43
CA THR A 30 -33.00 -11.03 -18.42
C THR A 30 -33.35 -9.60 -18.00
N ILE A 31 -32.51 -8.66 -18.43
CA ILE A 31 -32.60 -7.20 -18.25
C ILE A 31 -33.81 -6.66 -19.02
N ALA A 32 -34.97 -6.59 -18.38
CA ALA A 32 -36.14 -5.87 -18.93
C ALA A 32 -37.11 -5.32 -17.87
N ASN A 33 -36.95 -5.63 -16.57
CA ASN A 33 -37.92 -5.28 -15.52
C ASN A 33 -37.49 -4.16 -14.55
N LEU A 34 -36.34 -3.50 -14.78
CA LEU A 34 -35.83 -2.45 -13.86
C LEU A 34 -36.48 -1.07 -14.05
N ASN A 35 -36.97 -0.74 -15.25
CA ASN A 35 -37.47 0.62 -15.53
C ASN A 35 -38.92 0.89 -15.05
N ASN A 36 -39.68 -0.16 -14.69
CA ASN A 36 -41.08 -0.01 -14.28
C ASN A 36 -41.31 -0.01 -12.75
N ILE A 37 -40.27 -0.23 -11.93
CA ILE A 37 -40.37 -0.25 -10.46
C ILE A 37 -39.91 1.08 -9.84
N VAL A 38 -39.08 1.87 -10.54
CA VAL A 38 -38.54 3.14 -10.02
C VAL A 38 -39.57 4.29 -10.03
N ASN A 39 -40.65 4.19 -10.81
CA ASN A 39 -41.59 5.31 -11.01
C ASN A 39 -42.95 5.17 -10.28
N LYS A 40 -43.07 4.30 -9.26
CA LYS A 40 -44.38 4.06 -8.62
C LYS A 40 -44.43 3.87 -7.10
N ALA A 41 -43.48 4.42 -6.35
CA ALA A 41 -43.59 4.67 -4.89
C ALA A 41 -42.58 5.78 -4.51
N ASP A 42 -42.89 6.91 -3.89
CA ASP A 42 -44.12 7.45 -3.33
C ASP A 42 -43.98 8.98 -3.34
N LYS A 43 -44.87 9.64 -4.08
CA LYS A 43 -45.18 11.07 -3.93
C LYS A 43 -46.12 11.24 -2.73
N ASN A 44 -45.61 11.01 -1.52
CA ASN A 44 -46.30 11.32 -0.26
C ASN A 44 -45.28 11.89 0.74
N THR A 45 -44.73 13.07 0.45
CA THR A 45 -44.09 13.92 1.46
C THR A 45 -45.19 14.54 2.32
N THR A 46 -45.52 13.88 3.43
CA THR A 46 -46.16 14.52 4.57
C THR A 46 -45.57 13.94 5.84
N ASN A 47 -44.67 14.75 6.42
CA ASN A 47 -44.03 14.62 7.73
C ASN A 47 -42.81 13.68 7.84
N TRP A 48 -41.67 14.15 7.31
CA TRP A 48 -40.34 13.55 7.55
C TRP A 48 -40.03 13.41 9.06
N LYS A 49 -40.55 14.31 9.90
CA LYS A 49 -40.49 14.21 11.36
C LYS A 49 -41.18 12.96 11.87
N ASP A 50 -42.38 12.63 11.38
CA ASP A 50 -43.07 11.41 11.81
C ASP A 50 -42.30 10.15 11.44
N ALA A 51 -41.66 10.12 10.27
CA ALA A 51 -40.78 9.02 9.88
C ALA A 51 -39.54 8.93 10.78
N LEU A 52 -38.95 10.08 11.14
CA LEU A 52 -37.81 10.17 12.04
C LEU A 52 -38.18 9.71 13.47
N TYR A 53 -39.25 10.23 14.07
CA TYR A 53 -39.74 9.83 15.40
C TYR A 53 -40.23 8.37 15.46
N ARG A 54 -40.65 7.78 14.33
CA ARG A 54 -40.95 6.33 14.26
C ARG A 54 -39.70 5.46 14.29
N THR A 55 -38.59 5.97 13.76
CA THR A 55 -37.35 5.20 13.54
C THR A 55 -36.22 5.54 14.51
N MET A 56 -36.34 6.64 15.25
CA MET A 56 -35.53 7.01 16.41
C MET A 56 -36.43 7.09 17.64
N LYS A 57 -36.24 6.16 18.59
CA LYS A 57 -37.04 6.09 19.83
C LYS A 57 -36.14 6.19 21.05
N VAL A 58 -36.50 7.04 22.00
CA VAL A 58 -35.79 7.18 23.28
C VAL A 58 -36.71 6.74 24.42
N TYR A 59 -36.22 5.85 25.26
CA TYR A 59 -36.90 5.33 26.44
C TYR A 59 -36.17 5.83 27.70
N PRO A 60 -36.66 6.89 28.35
CA PRO A 60 -36.07 7.39 29.59
C PRO A 60 -36.25 6.38 30.73
N ASN A 61 -35.35 6.41 31.72
CA ASN A 61 -35.39 5.55 32.91
C ASN A 61 -35.50 4.04 32.57
N PHE A 62 -34.79 3.59 31.53
CA PHE A 62 -34.77 2.20 31.09
C PHE A 62 -34.04 1.27 32.07
N ILE A 63 -33.09 1.80 32.84
CA ILE A 63 -32.38 1.08 33.90
C ILE A 63 -32.57 1.79 35.25
N THR A 64 -32.44 1.02 36.34
CA THR A 64 -32.38 1.57 37.69
C THR A 64 -30.99 2.10 38.01
N GLU A 65 -30.87 2.89 39.09
CA GLU A 65 -29.58 3.38 39.55
C GLU A 65 -28.67 2.24 40.06
N GLU A 66 -29.24 1.20 40.67
CA GLU A 66 -28.51 0.00 41.07
C GLU A 66 -27.93 -0.76 39.87
N GLU A 67 -28.71 -0.88 38.78
CA GLU A 67 -28.25 -1.50 37.53
C GLU A 67 -27.13 -0.69 36.88
N GLU A 68 -27.23 0.66 36.88
CA GLU A 68 -26.15 1.53 36.41
C GLU A 68 -24.88 1.35 37.22
N ILE A 69 -24.96 1.32 38.56
CA ILE A 69 -23.81 1.09 39.43
C ILE A 69 -23.17 -0.29 39.16
N SER A 70 -23.98 -1.33 38.93
CA SER A 70 -23.48 -2.68 38.62
C SER A 70 -22.76 -2.73 37.26
N LEU A 71 -23.29 -2.07 36.23
CA LEU A 71 -22.63 -1.92 34.93
C LEU A 71 -21.30 -1.18 35.06
N MET A 72 -21.29 -0.07 35.81
CA MET A 72 -20.10 0.73 36.02
C MET A 72 -18.99 -0.04 36.77
N LYS A 73 -19.33 -0.82 37.80
CA LYS A 73 -18.37 -1.68 38.52
C LYS A 73 -17.69 -2.71 37.61
N GLU A 74 -18.38 -3.19 36.58
CA GLU A 74 -17.83 -4.17 35.62
C GLU A 74 -17.01 -3.52 34.50
N ILE A 75 -17.36 -2.29 34.09
CA ILE A 75 -16.76 -1.58 32.95
C ILE A 75 -15.54 -0.74 33.37
N ASP A 76 -15.64 0.03 34.44
CA ASP A 76 -14.64 1.03 34.81
C ASP A 76 -13.23 0.49 35.07
N PRO A 77 -13.03 -0.66 35.74
CA PRO A 77 -11.69 -1.18 36.00
C PRO A 77 -10.87 -1.43 34.72
N TYR A 78 -11.54 -1.68 33.59
CA TYR A 78 -10.90 -1.83 32.29
C TYR A 78 -10.81 -0.49 31.56
N MET A 79 -11.90 0.27 31.47
CA MET A 79 -11.95 1.54 30.75
C MET A 79 -10.97 2.57 31.30
N GLN A 80 -10.83 2.66 32.63
CA GLN A 80 -9.89 3.59 33.29
C GLN A 80 -8.41 3.32 32.95
N ARG A 81 -8.07 2.11 32.45
CA ARG A 81 -6.70 1.78 32.01
C ARG A 81 -6.41 2.26 30.59
N LEU A 82 -7.45 2.56 29.81
CA LEU A 82 -7.33 3.07 28.44
C LEU A 82 -7.17 4.59 28.48
N ARG A 83 -6.33 5.11 27.57
CA ARG A 83 -6.13 6.55 27.38
C ARG A 83 -7.23 7.11 26.48
N TYR A 84 -7.61 8.36 26.70
CA TYR A 84 -8.50 9.06 25.77
C TYR A 84 -7.77 9.40 24.48
N GLU A 85 -8.45 9.16 23.37
CA GLU A 85 -8.00 9.46 22.01
C GLU A 85 -8.71 10.71 21.50
N PHE A 86 -7.95 11.54 20.79
CA PHE A 86 -8.40 12.81 20.20
C PHE A 86 -8.15 12.86 18.69
N SER A 87 -7.63 11.78 18.11
CA SER A 87 -7.43 11.63 16.66
C SER A 87 -7.61 10.16 16.29
N HIS A 88 -8.57 9.90 15.41
CA HIS A 88 -8.85 8.59 14.82
C HIS A 88 -8.74 8.69 13.29
N TRP A 89 -8.62 7.56 12.58
CA TRP A 89 -8.39 7.55 11.13
C TRP A 89 -9.57 8.10 10.30
N ASP A 90 -10.78 8.14 10.86
CA ASP A 90 -11.98 8.74 10.27
C ASP A 90 -12.35 10.11 10.88
N ASP A 91 -11.59 10.55 11.89
CA ASP A 91 -11.74 11.81 12.62
C ASP A 91 -13.17 12.10 13.15
N ALA A 92 -14.00 11.06 13.32
CA ALA A 92 -15.44 11.16 13.62
C ALA A 92 -15.77 11.35 15.11
N ILE A 93 -14.92 10.85 16.02
CA ILE A 93 -15.13 10.91 17.47
C ILE A 93 -13.94 11.59 18.15
N HIS A 94 -14.22 12.52 19.06
CA HIS A 94 -13.22 13.32 19.77
C HIS A 94 -13.33 13.12 21.28
N GLY A 95 -12.20 12.91 21.96
CA GLY A 95 -12.16 12.76 23.42
C GLY A 95 -12.83 11.48 23.92
N TYR A 96 -12.50 10.34 23.31
CA TYR A 96 -13.15 9.06 23.55
C TYR A 96 -12.19 7.94 23.91
N ARG A 97 -12.73 6.86 24.45
CA ARG A 97 -12.08 5.54 24.52
C ARG A 97 -13.14 4.48 24.31
N GLU A 98 -12.77 3.38 23.68
CA GLU A 98 -13.73 2.35 23.32
C GLU A 98 -13.21 0.92 23.52
N THR A 99 -14.15 -0.01 23.65
CA THR A 99 -13.85 -1.43 23.66
C THR A 99 -15.07 -2.26 23.28
N GLU A 100 -14.87 -3.54 23.01
CA GLU A 100 -15.94 -4.49 22.74
C GLU A 100 -15.89 -5.65 23.73
N ARG A 101 -17.05 -6.05 24.24
CA ARG A 101 -17.16 -7.09 25.27
C ARG A 101 -18.25 -8.10 24.94
N LYS A 102 -17.89 -9.39 25.06
CA LYS A 102 -18.82 -10.52 24.86
C LYS A 102 -19.43 -11.03 26.18
N GLN A 103 -18.62 -11.10 27.23
CA GLN A 103 -19.01 -11.72 28.51
C GLN A 103 -19.37 -10.64 29.53
N TRP A 104 -20.54 -10.77 30.14
CA TRP A 104 -21.05 -9.90 31.20
C TRP A 104 -21.35 -10.74 32.43
N ASN A 105 -21.29 -10.15 33.61
CA ASN A 105 -21.74 -10.83 34.83
C ASN A 105 -23.26 -11.15 34.74
N GLU A 106 -23.74 -12.04 35.60
CA GLU A 106 -25.13 -12.52 35.52
C GLU A 106 -26.17 -11.39 35.66
N GLN A 107 -25.90 -10.39 36.51
CA GLN A 107 -26.79 -9.25 36.73
C GLN A 107 -26.85 -8.34 35.49
N ASN A 108 -25.70 -7.95 34.95
CA ASN A 108 -25.58 -7.08 33.79
C ASN A 108 -26.04 -7.78 32.51
N MET A 109 -25.87 -9.10 32.40
CA MET A 109 -26.40 -9.87 31.28
C MET A 109 -27.92 -9.80 31.20
N LYS A 110 -28.64 -9.71 32.34
CA LYS A 110 -30.09 -9.48 32.35
C LYS A 110 -30.44 -8.12 31.73
N VAL A 111 -29.67 -7.08 32.02
CA VAL A 111 -29.84 -5.74 31.42
C VAL A 111 -29.56 -5.78 29.92
N ILE A 112 -28.45 -6.38 29.48
CA ILE A 112 -28.13 -6.52 28.05
C ILE A 112 -29.22 -7.30 27.30
N ASN A 113 -29.72 -8.40 27.88
CA ASN A 113 -30.83 -9.15 27.29
C ASN A 113 -32.13 -8.33 27.23
N ARG A 114 -32.41 -7.49 28.23
CA ARG A 114 -33.56 -6.56 28.21
C ARG A 114 -33.44 -5.53 27.09
N ILE A 115 -32.24 -4.98 26.85
CA ILE A 115 -31.96 -4.11 25.69
C ILE A 115 -32.25 -4.88 24.40
N ARG A 116 -31.72 -6.10 24.29
CA ARG A 116 -31.85 -6.91 23.07
C ARG A 116 -33.30 -7.26 22.76
N GLN A 117 -34.06 -7.67 23.76
CA GLN A 117 -35.49 -7.99 23.62
C GLN A 117 -36.33 -6.75 23.24
N LYS A 118 -35.94 -5.56 23.71
CA LYS A 118 -36.66 -4.32 23.42
C LYS A 118 -36.34 -3.77 22.02
N ALA A 119 -35.08 -3.87 21.61
CA ALA A 119 -34.59 -3.23 20.39
C ALA A 119 -34.71 -4.10 19.13
N PHE A 120 -34.48 -5.41 19.23
CA PHE A 120 -34.38 -6.28 18.07
C PHE A 120 -35.63 -7.17 17.94
N PRO A 121 -36.25 -7.26 16.74
CA PRO A 121 -37.33 -8.20 16.47
C PRO A 121 -36.92 -9.66 16.75
N PRO A 122 -37.87 -10.54 17.14
CA PRO A 122 -37.58 -11.95 17.39
C PRO A 122 -37.03 -12.62 16.13
N GLY A 123 -35.88 -13.28 16.27
CA GLY A 123 -35.18 -13.96 15.17
C GLY A 123 -34.20 -13.09 14.37
N MET A 124 -34.06 -11.79 14.68
CA MET A 124 -33.03 -10.95 14.07
C MET A 124 -31.63 -11.34 14.59
N PRO A 125 -30.66 -11.64 13.70
CA PRO A 125 -29.29 -11.94 14.11
C PRO A 125 -28.61 -10.69 14.68
N GLN A 126 -27.84 -10.86 15.75
CA GLN A 126 -27.26 -9.77 16.54
C GLN A 126 -25.78 -9.99 16.76
N LEU A 127 -25.01 -8.90 16.74
CA LEU A 127 -23.59 -8.98 17.01
C LEU A 127 -23.38 -9.45 18.46
N ASN A 128 -22.59 -10.51 18.59
CA ASN A 128 -22.27 -11.11 19.88
C ASN A 128 -21.45 -10.17 20.78
N LEU A 129 -20.68 -9.27 20.17
CA LEU A 129 -19.86 -8.26 20.85
C LEU A 129 -20.69 -7.00 21.10
N VAL A 130 -20.75 -6.59 22.37
CA VAL A 130 -21.38 -5.33 22.80
C VAL A 130 -20.31 -4.25 22.82
N HIS A 131 -20.55 -3.15 22.12
CA HIS A 131 -19.61 -2.04 22.01
C HIS A 131 -19.82 -1.07 23.19
N ILE A 132 -18.71 -0.59 23.76
CA ILE A 132 -18.70 0.33 24.89
C ILE A 132 -17.91 1.54 24.47
N LEU A 133 -18.55 2.70 24.48
CA LEU A 133 -17.97 3.99 24.12
C LEU A 133 -18.01 4.92 25.34
N ASP A 134 -16.87 5.44 25.76
CA ASP A 134 -16.74 6.37 26.89
C ASP A 134 -16.18 7.70 26.42
N LEU A 135 -16.95 8.76 26.63
CA LEU A 135 -16.65 10.13 26.23
C LEU A 135 -16.31 10.98 27.46
N THR A 136 -15.30 11.84 27.32
CA THR A 136 -15.01 12.88 28.31
C THR A 136 -16.13 13.93 28.37
N ALA A 137 -16.06 14.84 29.36
CA ALA A 137 -16.99 15.97 29.46
C ALA A 137 -16.97 16.89 28.23
N GLU A 138 -15.81 17.02 27.57
CA GLU A 138 -15.61 17.79 26.34
C GLU A 138 -15.73 16.94 25.07
N GLY A 139 -15.84 15.61 25.22
CA GLY A 139 -15.85 14.66 24.11
C GLY A 139 -17.16 14.69 23.33
N TRP A 140 -17.07 14.64 22.01
CA TRP A 140 -18.21 14.81 21.10
C TRP A 140 -18.05 13.92 19.86
N ILE A 141 -19.15 13.74 19.14
CA ILE A 141 -19.19 12.92 17.92
C ILE A 141 -19.64 13.81 16.76
N LYS A 142 -18.87 13.87 15.68
CA LYS A 142 -19.21 14.63 14.46
C LYS A 142 -20.44 14.05 13.75
N PRO A 143 -21.12 14.83 12.89
CA PRO A 143 -22.15 14.30 12.01
C PRO A 143 -21.58 13.18 11.14
N HIS A 144 -22.15 11.97 11.28
CA HIS A 144 -21.76 10.82 10.47
C HIS A 144 -22.91 9.83 10.30
N VAL A 145 -22.81 8.97 9.31
CA VAL A 145 -23.70 7.80 9.16
C VAL A 145 -22.87 6.56 9.42
N ASP A 146 -23.33 5.72 10.34
CA ASP A 146 -22.63 4.48 10.66
C ASP A 146 -22.50 3.57 9.43
N SER A 147 -21.33 2.98 9.26
CA SER A 147 -21.06 2.12 8.12
C SER A 147 -22.01 0.90 8.11
N VAL A 148 -22.84 0.83 7.07
CA VAL A 148 -23.70 -0.30 6.77
C VAL A 148 -22.92 -1.59 6.48
N ARG A 149 -21.59 -1.54 6.39
CA ARG A 149 -20.71 -2.71 6.20
C ARG A 149 -20.46 -3.50 7.48
N PHE A 150 -20.55 -2.86 8.64
CA PHE A 150 -20.18 -3.47 9.93
C PHE A 150 -21.38 -3.62 10.88
N CYS A 151 -22.49 -2.97 10.57
CA CYS A 151 -23.69 -2.99 11.39
C CYS A 151 -24.94 -3.14 10.50
N GLY A 152 -25.88 -4.01 10.91
CA GLY A 152 -27.19 -4.17 10.28
C GLY A 152 -28.19 -3.09 10.70
N ASP A 153 -29.46 -3.25 10.33
CA ASP A 153 -30.51 -2.21 10.39
C ASP A 153 -30.83 -1.55 11.74
N VAL A 154 -30.46 -2.15 12.88
CA VAL A 154 -30.88 -1.66 14.20
C VAL A 154 -29.67 -1.42 15.10
N ILE A 155 -29.65 -0.25 15.72
CA ILE A 155 -28.68 0.18 16.72
C ILE A 155 -29.42 0.56 17.99
N ALA A 156 -28.98 0.01 19.13
CA ALA A 156 -29.55 0.31 20.44
C ALA A 156 -28.44 0.76 21.39
N GLY A 157 -28.51 1.99 21.87
CA GLY A 157 -27.51 2.56 22.78
C GLY A 157 -28.12 2.90 24.14
N LEU A 158 -27.52 2.37 25.21
CA LEU A 158 -27.86 2.71 26.60
C LEU A 158 -26.94 3.85 27.08
N SER A 159 -27.52 4.97 27.47
CA SER A 159 -26.82 6.16 27.94
C SER A 159 -26.62 6.13 29.47
N LEU A 160 -25.37 6.18 29.92
CA LEU A 160 -24.98 6.14 31.34
C LEU A 160 -24.24 7.43 31.75
N LEU A 161 -24.24 7.71 33.06
CA LEU A 161 -23.54 8.78 33.78
C LEU A 161 -23.99 10.23 33.50
N SER A 162 -24.26 10.61 32.25
CA SER A 162 -24.54 12.00 31.86
C SER A 162 -25.59 12.09 30.76
N ASP A 163 -26.41 13.12 30.84
CA ASP A 163 -27.36 13.51 29.79
C ASP A 163 -26.59 14.04 28.56
N SER A 164 -27.17 13.86 27.38
CA SER A 164 -26.60 14.37 26.13
C SER A 164 -27.68 14.69 25.12
N VAL A 165 -27.33 15.53 24.14
CA VAL A 165 -28.21 15.84 23.01
C VAL A 165 -27.62 15.18 21.76
N MET A 166 -28.42 14.33 21.12
CA MET A 166 -28.10 13.75 19.81
C MET A 166 -28.83 14.54 18.74
N ARG A 167 -28.12 15.05 17.74
CA ARG A 167 -28.73 15.73 16.60
C ARG A 167 -28.72 14.81 15.38
N LEU A 168 -29.86 14.77 14.69
CA LEU A 168 -30.04 14.09 13.42
C LEU A 168 -30.24 15.12 12.31
N THR A 169 -29.36 15.11 11.31
CA THR A 169 -29.46 15.96 10.10
C THR A 169 -29.52 15.09 8.85
N MET A 170 -30.44 15.37 7.92
CA MET A 170 -30.56 14.56 6.71
C MET A 170 -29.34 14.72 5.81
N VAL A 171 -28.80 13.61 5.30
CA VAL A 171 -27.65 13.63 4.38
C VAL A 171 -28.01 14.45 3.13
N SER A 172 -27.12 15.38 2.75
CA SER A 172 -27.26 16.31 1.62
C SER A 172 -28.28 17.44 1.80
N HIS A 173 -28.97 17.51 2.94
CA HIS A 173 -29.94 18.56 3.26
C HIS A 173 -29.83 18.97 4.74
N GLU A 174 -28.62 19.17 5.23
CA GLU A 174 -28.32 19.30 6.66
C GLU A 174 -28.97 20.54 7.31
N GLN A 175 -29.21 21.60 6.52
CA GLN A 175 -29.83 22.85 6.97
C GLN A 175 -31.37 22.81 6.96
N GLU A 176 -31.97 21.92 6.17
CA GLU A 176 -33.42 21.88 5.95
C GLU A 176 -34.12 20.88 6.89
N TYR A 177 -33.47 19.73 7.15
CA TYR A 177 -34.07 18.63 7.91
C TYR A 177 -33.19 18.27 9.10
N ARG A 178 -33.46 18.94 10.22
CA ARG A 178 -32.72 18.82 11.48
C ARG A 178 -33.67 18.63 12.66
N GLU A 179 -33.35 17.66 13.52
CA GLU A 179 -34.06 17.44 14.79
C GLU A 179 -33.08 17.01 15.88
N ASP A 180 -33.25 17.58 17.08
CA ASP A 180 -32.42 17.29 18.25
C ASP A 180 -33.21 16.37 19.21
N PHE A 181 -32.56 15.33 19.73
CA PHE A 181 -33.13 14.34 20.67
C PHE A 181 -32.37 14.39 22.00
N LEU A 182 -33.08 14.56 23.10
CA LEU A 182 -32.50 14.42 24.44
C LEU A 182 -32.29 12.93 24.75
N LEU A 183 -31.07 12.59 25.19
CA LEU A 183 -30.68 11.29 25.70
C LEU A 183 -30.35 11.41 27.20
N PRO A 184 -31.35 11.27 28.09
CA PRO A 184 -31.12 11.33 29.53
C PRO A 184 -30.22 10.20 30.04
N ARG A 185 -29.55 10.42 31.16
CA ARG A 185 -28.89 9.36 31.94
C ARG A 185 -29.90 8.24 32.23
N LYS A 186 -29.46 6.99 32.14
CA LYS A 186 -30.28 5.77 32.29
C LYS A 186 -31.32 5.56 31.18
N SER A 187 -31.20 6.24 30.03
CA SER A 187 -32.10 6.06 28.88
C SER A 187 -31.55 5.08 27.85
N LEU A 188 -32.46 4.39 27.16
CA LEU A 188 -32.16 3.57 25.99
C LEU A 188 -32.65 4.28 24.74
N TYR A 189 -31.79 4.53 23.77
CA TYR A 189 -32.22 4.93 22.43
C TYR A 189 -32.12 3.76 21.45
N ILE A 190 -33.05 3.71 20.50
CA ILE A 190 -33.11 2.73 19.42
C ILE A 190 -33.25 3.48 18.11
N MET A 191 -32.30 3.25 17.21
CA MET A 191 -32.24 3.84 15.88
C MET A 191 -32.32 2.74 14.83
N ASN A 192 -33.25 2.88 13.88
CA ASN A 192 -33.40 1.98 12.74
C ASN A 192 -33.84 2.75 11.48
N GLY A 193 -34.06 2.04 10.37
CA GLY A 193 -34.72 2.62 9.19
C GLY A 193 -34.11 3.93 8.70
N VAL A 194 -34.94 4.95 8.45
CA VAL A 194 -34.48 6.24 7.92
C VAL A 194 -33.56 6.99 8.88
N ALA A 195 -33.82 6.96 10.19
CA ALA A 195 -32.97 7.62 11.20
C ALA A 195 -31.53 7.10 11.16
N ARG A 196 -31.35 5.81 10.90
CA ARG A 196 -30.03 5.17 10.79
C ARG A 196 -29.35 5.43 9.45
N HIS A 197 -30.10 5.32 8.35
CA HIS A 197 -29.52 5.20 7.00
C HIS A 197 -29.49 6.52 6.22
N LYS A 198 -30.36 7.47 6.56
CA LYS A 198 -30.54 8.72 5.79
C LYS A 198 -30.20 9.99 6.57
N TYR A 199 -29.90 9.87 7.86
CA TYR A 199 -29.57 10.99 8.73
C TYR A 199 -28.17 10.81 9.31
N ASN A 200 -27.35 11.85 9.20
CA ASN A 200 -26.15 12.00 10.00
C ASN A 200 -26.55 12.12 11.46
N HIS A 201 -25.87 11.39 12.33
CA HIS A 201 -26.05 11.48 13.77
C HIS A 201 -24.81 12.06 14.43
N GLU A 202 -25.00 13.00 15.35
CA GLU A 202 -23.94 13.64 16.11
C GLU A 202 -24.31 13.73 17.60
N ILE A 203 -23.29 13.72 18.46
CA ILE A 203 -23.44 14.01 19.89
C ILE A 203 -22.79 15.37 20.13
N LEU A 204 -23.60 16.36 20.53
CA LEU A 204 -23.19 17.76 20.60
C LEU A 204 -22.14 18.04 21.67
N ARG A 205 -21.27 19.02 21.40
CA ARG A 205 -20.29 19.54 22.37
C ARG A 205 -20.97 20.22 23.56
N SER A 206 -20.25 20.37 24.68
CA SER A 206 -20.79 21.00 25.90
C SER A 206 -21.27 22.44 25.67
N GLU A 207 -20.60 23.17 24.77
CA GLU A 207 -20.95 24.56 24.41
C GLU A 207 -22.24 24.63 23.57
N GLU A 208 -22.57 23.58 22.83
CA GLU A 208 -23.66 23.54 21.85
C GLU A 208 -24.84 22.65 22.31
N SER A 209 -24.69 21.96 23.44
CA SER A 209 -25.64 20.99 23.98
C SER A 209 -26.84 21.70 24.63
N TYR A 210 -27.70 22.28 23.80
CA TYR A 210 -28.98 22.86 24.18
C TYR A 210 -30.14 21.97 23.69
N PHE A 211 -31.13 21.76 24.54
CA PHE A 211 -32.37 21.09 24.16
C PHE A 211 -33.56 21.97 24.57
N GLN A 212 -34.42 22.29 23.60
CA GLN A 212 -35.58 23.18 23.80
C GLN A 212 -35.24 24.51 24.51
N GLY A 213 -34.06 25.08 24.20
CA GLY A 213 -33.59 26.35 24.77
C GLY A 213 -32.90 26.21 26.14
N GLN A 214 -32.91 25.04 26.77
CA GLN A 214 -32.20 24.78 28.02
C GLN A 214 -30.82 24.17 27.77
N LYS A 215 -29.78 24.67 28.46
CA LYS A 215 -28.44 24.08 28.40
C LYS A 215 -28.41 22.76 29.18
N ILE A 216 -27.96 21.69 28.52
CA ILE A 216 -27.79 20.37 29.11
C ILE A 216 -26.33 20.20 29.57
N PRO A 217 -26.05 20.13 30.88
CA PRO A 217 -24.68 20.02 31.38
C PRO A 217 -24.10 18.64 31.04
N ARG A 218 -22.94 18.63 30.37
CA ARG A 218 -22.23 17.40 30.02
C ARG A 218 -21.11 17.09 31.01
N SER A 219 -21.03 15.83 31.40
CA SER A 219 -19.90 15.25 32.13
C SER A 219 -19.45 13.96 31.41
N ARG A 220 -18.65 13.11 32.07
CA ARG A 220 -18.23 11.82 31.50
C ARG A 220 -19.47 10.99 31.16
N ARG A 221 -19.54 10.48 29.93
CA ARG A 221 -20.69 9.71 29.42
C ARG A 221 -20.23 8.37 28.88
N ILE A 222 -20.94 7.30 29.24
CA ILE A 222 -20.71 5.97 28.66
C ILE A 222 -21.94 5.53 27.88
N SER A 223 -21.71 4.98 26.69
CA SER A 223 -22.72 4.32 25.86
C SER A 223 -22.43 2.83 25.75
N ILE A 224 -23.41 2.00 26.08
CA ILE A 224 -23.37 0.56 25.80
C ILE A 224 -24.23 0.30 24.57
N ILE A 225 -23.61 -0.12 23.48
CA ILE A 225 -24.22 -0.18 22.15
C ILE A 225 -24.36 -1.65 21.71
N CYS A 226 -25.61 -2.04 21.46
CA CYS A 226 -25.96 -3.32 20.83
C CYS A 226 -26.35 -3.08 19.37
N ARG A 227 -25.91 -3.95 18.47
CA ARG A 227 -26.05 -3.81 17.02
C ARG A 227 -26.55 -5.10 16.38
N SER A 228 -27.41 -5.01 15.37
CA SER A 228 -27.82 -6.16 14.57
C SER A 228 -26.73 -6.59 13.58
N GLU A 229 -26.71 -7.87 13.20
CA GLU A 229 -25.90 -8.38 12.08
C GLU A 229 -26.52 -7.99 10.74
N LEU A 230 -25.72 -8.10 9.67
CA LEU A 230 -26.14 -7.80 8.31
C LEU A 230 -27.23 -8.76 7.84
N THR A 231 -28.36 -8.24 7.35
CA THR A 231 -29.42 -9.05 6.74
C THR A 231 -29.13 -9.28 5.24
N PRO A 232 -29.43 -10.48 4.69
CA PRO A 232 -29.24 -10.81 3.26
C PRO A 232 -29.93 -9.87 2.27
N SER A 233 -31.01 -9.21 2.66
CA SER A 233 -31.74 -8.26 1.80
C SER A 233 -30.99 -6.96 1.54
N ILE A 234 -30.18 -6.48 2.50
CA ILE A 234 -29.33 -5.28 2.33
C ILE A 234 -28.09 -5.61 1.49
N ILE A 235 -27.63 -6.86 1.59
CA ILE A 235 -26.51 -7.39 0.81
C ILE A 235 -26.81 -7.38 -0.70
N HIS A 236 -28.08 -7.36 -1.12
CA HIS A 236 -28.42 -7.27 -2.55
C HIS A 236 -28.52 -5.84 -3.10
N ASN A 237 -28.67 -4.82 -2.24
CA ASN A 237 -28.86 -3.42 -2.65
C ASN A 237 -27.62 -2.52 -2.47
N CYS A 238 -26.59 -2.98 -1.77
CA CYS A 238 -25.28 -2.36 -1.88
C CYS A 238 -24.60 -2.87 -3.15
N GLU A 239 -24.13 -2.00 -4.03
CA GLU A 239 -23.31 -2.38 -5.20
C GLU A 239 -21.87 -2.82 -4.81
N THR A 240 -21.64 -3.30 -3.58
CA THR A 240 -20.29 -3.62 -3.07
C THR A 240 -20.09 -4.83 -2.12
N PRO A 241 -21.04 -5.74 -1.80
CA PRO A 241 -20.79 -6.84 -0.86
C PRO A 241 -20.47 -8.19 -1.51
N GLU A 242 -20.59 -8.32 -2.85
CA GLU A 242 -20.22 -9.56 -3.56
C GLU A 242 -18.73 -9.87 -3.37
N ILE A 243 -17.90 -8.83 -3.23
CA ILE A 243 -16.45 -8.95 -3.08
C ILE A 243 -16.05 -9.42 -1.67
N ASP A 244 -16.68 -8.92 -0.61
CA ASP A 244 -16.25 -9.18 0.77
C ASP A 244 -16.74 -10.55 1.31
N MET A 245 -17.95 -10.99 0.96
CA MET A 245 -18.43 -12.32 1.34
C MET A 245 -17.70 -13.41 0.53
N GLU A 246 -17.47 -13.17 -0.75
CA GLU A 246 -16.64 -14.04 -1.59
C GLU A 246 -15.19 -14.06 -1.05
N GLN A 247 -14.64 -12.94 -0.57
CA GLN A 247 -13.32 -12.90 0.07
C GLN A 247 -13.27 -13.68 1.39
N ASN A 248 -14.27 -13.60 2.26
CA ASN A 248 -14.28 -14.34 3.52
C ASN A 248 -14.50 -15.85 3.33
N ILE A 249 -15.38 -16.23 2.40
CA ILE A 249 -15.55 -17.64 1.99
C ILE A 249 -14.28 -18.13 1.28
N LYS A 250 -13.68 -17.33 0.38
CA LYS A 250 -12.36 -17.61 -0.22
C LYS A 250 -11.28 -17.73 0.84
N LYS A 251 -11.29 -16.93 1.90
CA LYS A 251 -10.31 -16.96 3.01
C LYS A 251 -10.46 -18.24 3.82
N GLN A 252 -11.67 -18.64 4.18
CA GLN A 252 -11.92 -19.87 4.95
C GLN A 252 -11.67 -21.15 4.12
N ILE A 253 -12.08 -21.16 2.85
CA ILE A 253 -11.75 -22.22 1.89
C ILE A 253 -10.25 -22.23 1.61
N SER A 254 -9.59 -21.07 1.52
CA SER A 254 -8.14 -20.90 1.39
C SER A 254 -7.39 -21.47 2.59
N HIS A 255 -7.88 -21.29 3.83
CA HIS A 255 -7.26 -21.88 5.02
C HIS A 255 -7.32 -23.41 5.00
N LYS A 256 -8.48 -24.00 4.70
CA LYS A 256 -8.62 -25.47 4.58
C LYS A 256 -7.82 -26.03 3.40
N ARG A 257 -7.89 -25.40 2.22
CA ARG A 257 -7.08 -25.76 1.05
C ARG A 257 -5.59 -25.56 1.30
N GLY A 258 -5.22 -24.51 2.04
CA GLY A 258 -3.84 -24.18 2.40
C GLY A 258 -3.24 -25.19 3.35
N PHE A 259 -3.99 -25.65 4.35
CA PHE A 259 -3.58 -26.72 5.26
C PHE A 259 -3.44 -28.07 4.53
N LEU A 260 -4.43 -28.44 3.71
CA LEU A 260 -4.36 -29.67 2.90
C LEU A 260 -3.21 -29.63 1.87
N LYS A 261 -2.98 -28.46 1.24
CA LYS A 261 -1.85 -28.23 0.34
C LYS A 261 -0.53 -28.36 1.10
N TYR A 262 -0.41 -27.75 2.29
CA TYR A 262 0.76 -27.84 3.14
C TYR A 262 1.11 -29.29 3.51
N ILE A 263 0.12 -30.08 3.96
CA ILE A 263 0.29 -31.50 4.27
C ILE A 263 0.78 -32.28 3.04
N LYS A 264 0.19 -32.03 1.86
CA LYS A 264 0.55 -32.72 0.62
C LYS A 264 1.87 -32.26 0.01
N SER A 265 2.33 -31.04 0.25
CA SER A 265 3.48 -30.46 -0.47
C SER A 265 4.75 -30.28 0.37
N THR A 266 4.64 -29.77 1.60
CA THR A 266 5.79 -29.21 2.33
C THR A 266 5.95 -29.75 3.74
N PHE A 267 4.94 -30.43 4.27
CA PHE A 267 4.96 -30.97 5.63
C PHE A 267 6.13 -31.94 5.87
N ILE A 268 6.39 -32.87 4.94
CA ILE A 268 7.51 -33.82 5.04
C ILE A 268 8.86 -33.09 5.08
N VAL A 269 8.99 -32.04 4.26
CA VAL A 269 10.20 -31.22 4.16
C VAL A 269 10.46 -30.45 5.45
N ASP A 270 9.40 -30.07 6.19
CA ASP A 270 9.53 -29.34 7.45
C ASP A 270 9.69 -30.25 8.68
N ILE A 271 9.04 -31.42 8.70
CA ILE A 271 9.06 -32.33 9.86
C ILE A 271 10.36 -33.11 9.98
N LEU A 272 10.91 -33.59 8.85
CA LEU A 272 12.17 -34.35 8.82
C LEU A 272 13.32 -33.59 9.50
N PRO A 273 13.61 -32.32 9.18
CA PRO A 273 14.66 -31.59 9.89
C PRO A 273 14.26 -31.17 11.31
N ALA A 274 12.98 -31.19 11.69
CA ALA A 274 12.50 -30.84 13.02
C ALA A 274 12.72 -31.96 14.06
N MET A 275 12.89 -33.20 13.60
CA MET A 275 13.06 -34.36 14.47
C MET A 275 14.40 -34.31 15.26
N PRO A 276 14.38 -34.56 16.57
CA PRO A 276 15.58 -34.59 17.40
C PRO A 276 16.31 -35.94 17.27
N TYR A 277 16.96 -36.18 16.13
CA TYR A 277 17.66 -37.45 15.84
C TYR A 277 18.71 -37.86 16.88
N GLN A 278 19.25 -36.91 17.65
CA GLN A 278 20.18 -37.19 18.75
C GLN A 278 19.54 -37.99 19.89
N LEU A 279 18.21 -37.94 20.05
CA LEU A 279 17.49 -38.72 21.06
C LEU A 279 17.48 -40.22 20.72
N ILE A 280 17.66 -40.58 19.45
CA ILE A 280 17.72 -41.98 19.00
C ILE A 280 19.01 -42.66 19.52
N ASN A 281 20.11 -41.91 19.60
CA ASN A 281 21.39 -42.40 20.15
C ASN A 281 21.34 -42.70 21.66
N LEU A 282 20.30 -42.25 22.38
CA LEU A 282 20.08 -42.59 23.79
C LEU A 282 19.30 -43.90 23.96
N ILE A 283 18.60 -44.35 22.92
CA ILE A 283 17.70 -45.51 22.97
C ILE A 283 18.32 -46.73 22.28
N VAL A 284 19.15 -46.51 21.25
CA VAL A 284 19.84 -47.57 20.49
C VAL A 284 21.29 -47.70 20.97
N ASP A 285 21.83 -48.91 20.99
CA ASP A 285 23.19 -49.22 21.42
C ASP A 285 24.26 -48.27 20.85
N LYS A 286 25.28 -47.97 21.67
CA LYS A 286 26.40 -47.06 21.35
C LYS A 286 27.18 -47.43 20.08
N SER A 287 26.96 -48.61 19.51
CA SER A 287 27.56 -49.09 18.26
C SER A 287 26.94 -48.45 17.00
N ALA A 288 25.79 -47.79 17.10
CA ALA A 288 25.07 -47.23 15.96
C ALA A 288 25.49 -45.79 15.61
N TRP A 289 26.79 -45.57 15.42
CA TRP A 289 27.36 -44.27 15.10
C TRP A 289 26.86 -43.67 13.76
N TYR A 290 26.34 -44.50 12.85
CA TYR A 290 25.75 -44.08 11.58
C TYR A 290 24.50 -43.21 11.72
N PHE A 291 23.80 -43.24 12.87
CA PHE A 291 22.67 -42.32 13.12
C PHE A 291 23.10 -40.85 13.20
N VAL A 292 24.40 -40.56 13.37
CA VAL A 292 24.94 -39.19 13.27
C VAL A 292 24.72 -38.59 11.88
N ILE A 293 24.70 -39.41 10.83
CA ILE A 293 24.43 -39.01 9.44
C ILE A 293 23.00 -38.46 9.30
N LEU A 294 22.04 -38.86 10.14
CA LEU A 294 20.69 -38.30 10.14
C LEU A 294 20.67 -36.81 10.53
N ASN A 295 21.72 -36.29 11.18
CA ASN A 295 21.83 -34.84 11.40
C ASN A 295 22.01 -34.07 10.09
N LEU A 296 22.46 -34.71 9.01
CA LEU A 296 22.56 -34.08 7.69
C LEU A 296 21.18 -33.75 7.12
N VAL A 297 20.11 -34.42 7.56
CA VAL A 297 18.72 -34.09 7.18
C VAL A 297 18.34 -32.66 7.59
N LYS A 298 19.03 -32.07 8.58
CA LYS A 298 18.83 -30.67 8.97
C LYS A 298 19.18 -29.67 7.86
N ILE A 299 19.93 -30.07 6.83
CA ILE A 299 20.22 -29.21 5.66
C ILE A 299 18.94 -28.78 4.94
N ILE A 300 17.86 -29.55 5.04
CA ILE A 300 16.56 -29.24 4.44
C ILE A 300 16.02 -27.88 4.95
N ARG A 301 16.44 -27.44 6.16
CA ARG A 301 16.11 -26.11 6.70
C ARG A 301 16.69 -24.93 5.91
N ILE A 302 17.65 -25.16 5.01
CA ILE A 302 18.19 -24.11 4.14
C ILE A 302 17.10 -23.47 3.28
N ARG A 303 16.08 -24.26 2.89
CA ARG A 303 14.89 -23.77 2.20
C ARG A 303 14.18 -22.70 3.01
N THR A 304 14.03 -22.92 4.32
CA THR A 304 13.39 -21.98 5.25
C THR A 304 14.17 -20.66 5.29
N ILE A 305 15.50 -20.73 5.38
CA ILE A 305 16.38 -19.55 5.34
C ILE A 305 16.19 -18.77 4.04
N ILE A 306 16.17 -19.45 2.89
CA ILE A 306 15.95 -18.83 1.57
C ILE A 306 14.58 -18.15 1.47
N VAL A 307 13.52 -18.76 2.00
CA VAL A 307 12.17 -18.17 1.96
C VAL A 307 12.10 -16.92 2.84
N TYR A 308 12.66 -16.97 4.06
CA TYR A 308 12.65 -15.84 4.97
C TYR A 308 13.55 -14.70 4.49
N SER A 309 14.72 -15.00 3.92
CA SER A 309 15.61 -13.97 3.38
C SER A 309 14.94 -13.22 2.22
N ARG A 310 14.29 -13.95 1.29
CA ARG A 310 13.51 -13.34 0.19
C ARG A 310 12.38 -12.44 0.70
N ARG A 311 11.68 -12.86 1.75
CA ARG A 311 10.59 -12.07 2.36
C ARG A 311 11.11 -10.80 3.04
N LEU A 312 12.22 -10.90 3.77
CA LEU A 312 12.88 -9.73 4.37
C LEU A 312 13.33 -8.74 3.28
N CYS A 313 13.98 -9.21 2.23
CA CYS A 313 14.41 -8.35 1.12
C CYS A 313 13.23 -7.65 0.42
N SER A 314 12.08 -8.32 0.31
CA SER A 314 10.86 -7.70 -0.23
C SER A 314 10.29 -6.59 0.66
N ILE A 315 10.38 -6.74 2.00
CA ILE A 315 9.90 -5.73 2.95
C ILE A 315 10.81 -4.50 2.92
N TYR A 316 12.13 -4.70 2.90
CA TYR A 316 13.12 -3.62 2.84
C TYR A 316 13.33 -3.05 1.44
N GLN A 317 12.54 -3.47 0.44
CA GLN A 317 12.67 -3.05 -0.97
C GLN A 317 14.11 -3.16 -1.52
N ILE A 318 14.87 -4.15 -1.01
CA ILE A 318 16.24 -4.38 -1.47
C ILE A 318 16.17 -4.83 -2.92
N ASN A 319 16.97 -4.19 -3.77
CA ASN A 319 17.00 -4.48 -5.19
C ASN A 319 17.20 -5.99 -5.43
N ARG A 320 16.38 -6.56 -6.32
CA ARG A 320 16.26 -8.00 -6.51
C ARG A 320 17.59 -8.71 -6.77
N GLN A 321 18.47 -8.01 -7.47
CA GLN A 321 19.75 -8.53 -7.92
C GLN A 321 20.75 -8.68 -6.78
N TRP A 322 20.76 -7.74 -5.82
CA TRP A 322 21.69 -7.77 -4.68
C TRP A 322 21.43 -8.95 -3.75
N TYR A 323 20.17 -9.22 -3.40
CA TYR A 323 19.87 -10.36 -2.54
C TYR A 323 20.11 -11.70 -3.26
N LYS A 324 19.96 -11.76 -4.59
CA LYS A 324 20.24 -12.96 -5.38
C LYS A 324 21.73 -13.31 -5.37
N LEU A 325 22.60 -12.30 -5.48
CA LEU A 325 24.04 -12.48 -5.34
C LEU A 325 24.40 -12.99 -3.93
N PHE A 326 23.82 -12.39 -2.90
CA PHE A 326 24.06 -12.81 -1.52
C PHE A 326 23.56 -14.24 -1.22
N GLU A 327 22.37 -14.60 -1.73
CA GLU A 327 21.81 -15.95 -1.67
C GLU A 327 22.78 -16.97 -2.28
N MET A 328 23.36 -16.65 -3.44
CA MET A 328 24.36 -17.48 -4.11
C MET A 328 25.65 -17.66 -3.29
N CYS A 329 26.19 -16.57 -2.73
CA CYS A 329 27.39 -16.65 -1.88
C CYS A 329 27.17 -17.56 -0.67
N ILE A 330 26.01 -17.46 0.00
CA ILE A 330 25.66 -18.32 1.14
C ILE A 330 25.62 -19.79 0.71
N ILE A 331 24.98 -20.10 -0.42
CA ILE A 331 24.88 -21.47 -0.94
C ILE A 331 26.27 -22.05 -1.21
N ILE A 332 27.17 -21.27 -1.84
CA ILE A 332 28.55 -21.69 -2.13
C ILE A 332 29.33 -21.95 -0.83
N ILE A 333 29.25 -21.05 0.15
CA ILE A 333 29.93 -21.21 1.44
C ILE A 333 29.46 -22.48 2.17
N ILE A 334 28.15 -22.71 2.20
CA ILE A 334 27.58 -23.92 2.83
C ILE A 334 28.05 -25.15 2.06
N PHE A 335 28.02 -25.15 0.74
CA PHE A 335 28.47 -26.29 -0.06
C PHE A 335 29.95 -26.62 0.15
N VAL A 336 30.82 -25.62 0.15
CA VAL A 336 32.27 -25.79 0.41
C VAL A 336 32.51 -26.33 1.82
N HIS A 337 31.80 -25.81 2.83
CA HIS A 337 31.89 -26.31 4.20
C HIS A 337 31.48 -27.79 4.29
N TRP A 338 30.41 -28.18 3.59
CA TRP A 338 29.93 -29.56 3.57
C TRP A 338 30.89 -30.50 2.85
N ALA A 339 31.47 -30.08 1.72
CA ALA A 339 32.50 -30.83 1.04
C ALA A 339 33.72 -31.06 1.95
N ALA A 340 34.16 -30.02 2.68
CA ALA A 340 35.24 -30.11 3.67
C ALA A 340 34.91 -31.10 4.81
N CYS A 341 33.68 -31.09 5.33
CA CYS A 341 33.28 -32.04 6.35
C CYS A 341 33.20 -33.47 5.81
N LEU A 342 32.71 -33.68 4.59
CA LEU A 342 32.58 -35.01 3.99
C LEU A 342 33.95 -35.63 3.65
N GLU A 343 34.93 -34.82 3.23
CA GLU A 343 36.33 -35.26 3.11
C GLU A 343 36.79 -35.95 4.39
N TYR A 344 36.49 -35.38 5.56
CA TYR A 344 36.86 -35.97 6.85
C TYR A 344 36.02 -37.19 7.25
N TYR A 345 34.70 -37.13 7.05
CA TYR A 345 33.80 -38.18 7.55
C TYR A 345 33.83 -39.44 6.69
N ILE A 346 33.93 -39.35 5.36
CA ILE A 346 33.86 -40.53 4.48
C ILE A 346 34.94 -41.57 4.79
N PRO A 347 36.23 -41.23 4.90
CA PRO A 347 37.24 -42.24 5.20
C PRO A 347 37.17 -42.74 6.66
N LEU A 348 36.61 -41.95 7.58
CA LEU A 348 36.32 -42.39 8.96
C LEU A 348 35.21 -43.46 8.98
N ILE A 349 34.16 -43.27 8.16
CA ILE A 349 33.07 -44.25 7.95
C ILE A 349 33.66 -45.53 7.40
N VAL A 350 34.45 -45.44 6.32
CA VAL A 350 35.06 -46.60 5.65
C VAL A 350 35.95 -47.38 6.63
N SER A 351 36.78 -46.69 7.40
CA SER A 351 37.65 -47.30 8.42
C SER A 351 36.88 -48.07 9.49
N ASN A 352 35.72 -47.56 9.92
CA ASN A 352 34.88 -48.22 10.93
C ASN A 352 34.07 -49.40 10.39
N VAL A 353 33.64 -49.38 9.12
CA VAL A 353 32.82 -50.44 8.51
C VAL A 353 33.66 -51.56 7.91
N PHE A 354 34.69 -51.21 7.14
CA PHE A 354 35.50 -52.16 6.36
C PHE A 354 36.87 -52.44 7.01
N GLY A 355 37.15 -51.82 8.15
CA GLY A 355 38.44 -51.91 8.84
C GLY A 355 39.43 -50.83 8.39
N ARG A 356 40.40 -50.54 9.26
CA ARG A 356 41.35 -49.43 9.07
C ARG A 356 42.32 -49.70 7.92
N ASN A 357 42.25 -48.89 6.87
CA ASN A 357 43.21 -48.91 5.77
C ASN A 357 44.34 -47.90 6.00
N ARG A 358 45.58 -48.38 6.20
CA ARG A 358 46.76 -47.52 6.44
C ARG A 358 47.12 -46.60 5.25
N GLY A 359 46.55 -46.85 4.07
CA GLY A 359 46.71 -46.00 2.90
C GLY A 359 45.76 -44.80 2.86
N SER A 360 44.80 -44.69 3.79
CA SER A 360 43.89 -43.55 3.87
C SER A 360 44.65 -42.27 4.17
N TRP A 361 44.26 -41.16 3.54
CA TRP A 361 44.88 -39.86 3.78
C TRP A 361 44.66 -39.39 5.24
N ILE A 362 43.64 -39.92 5.95
CA ILE A 362 43.44 -39.66 7.39
C ILE A 362 44.62 -40.17 8.23
N ASP A 363 45.31 -41.21 7.75
CA ASP A 363 46.51 -41.76 8.37
C ASP A 363 47.81 -41.11 7.84
N SER A 364 47.71 -40.04 7.04
CA SER A 364 48.88 -39.27 6.60
C SER A 364 49.54 -38.51 7.76
N ASP A 365 50.83 -38.24 7.64
CA ASP A 365 51.60 -37.50 8.65
C ASP A 365 51.02 -36.10 8.91
N ALA A 366 50.44 -35.49 7.87
CA ALA A 366 49.76 -34.19 7.93
C ALA A 366 48.56 -34.15 8.89
N LEU A 367 47.90 -35.29 9.18
CA LEU A 367 46.78 -35.37 10.13
C LEU A 367 47.17 -36.03 11.48
N LYS A 368 48.28 -36.79 11.50
CA LYS A 368 48.81 -37.47 12.69
C LYS A 368 49.58 -36.53 13.63
N GLU A 369 50.19 -35.47 13.12
CA GLU A 369 50.71 -34.40 13.98
C GLU A 369 49.56 -33.83 14.83
N ARG A 370 49.81 -33.53 16.12
CA ARG A 370 48.79 -33.13 17.12
C ARG A 370 48.17 -31.75 16.83
N GLY A 371 47.58 -31.56 15.65
CA GLY A 371 46.85 -30.36 15.27
C GLY A 371 45.52 -30.24 16.01
N THR A 372 45.14 -29.01 16.33
CA THR A 372 43.80 -28.69 16.86
C THR A 372 42.70 -29.12 15.88
N ASN A 373 41.46 -29.31 16.36
CA ASN A 373 40.32 -29.63 15.48
C ASN A 373 40.13 -28.61 14.35
N PHE A 374 40.49 -27.35 14.60
CA PHE A 374 40.50 -26.29 13.59
C PHE A 374 41.53 -26.52 12.50
N HIS A 375 42.75 -26.95 12.86
CA HIS A 375 43.79 -27.30 11.88
C HIS A 375 43.36 -28.46 10.97
N LYS A 376 42.75 -29.50 11.55
CA LYS A 376 42.16 -30.61 10.78
C LYS A 376 41.09 -30.13 9.80
N TYR A 377 40.19 -29.25 10.26
CA TYR A 377 39.18 -28.65 9.38
C TYR A 377 39.79 -27.85 8.24
N LEU A 378 40.85 -27.04 8.49
CA LEU A 378 41.53 -26.28 7.45
C LEU A 378 42.16 -27.17 6.38
N ILE A 379 42.77 -28.29 6.76
CA ILE A 379 43.31 -29.27 5.81
C ILE A 379 42.19 -29.85 4.94
N CYS A 380 41.07 -30.25 5.56
CA CYS A 380 39.92 -30.78 4.83
C CYS A 380 39.29 -29.74 3.90
N LEU A 381 39.21 -28.48 4.35
CA LEU A 381 38.73 -27.35 3.56
C LEU A 381 39.63 -27.13 2.34
N ASN A 382 40.94 -27.13 2.53
CA ASN A 382 41.89 -26.99 1.44
C ASN A 382 41.74 -28.12 0.41
N ARG A 383 41.68 -29.38 0.87
CA ARG A 383 41.43 -30.54 0.00
C ARG A 383 40.14 -30.40 -0.81
N ALA A 384 39.02 -30.09 -0.13
CA ALA A 384 37.74 -29.89 -0.79
C ALA A 384 37.79 -28.73 -1.82
N THR A 385 38.47 -27.62 -1.51
CA THR A 385 38.61 -26.51 -2.46
C THR A 385 39.44 -26.88 -3.68
N ILE A 386 40.54 -27.64 -3.53
CA ILE A 386 41.35 -28.13 -4.64
C ILE A 386 40.51 -29.01 -5.56
N ALA A 387 39.74 -29.95 -4.98
CA ALA A 387 38.85 -30.84 -5.72
C ALA A 387 37.76 -30.06 -6.48
N LEU A 388 37.11 -29.09 -5.84
CA LEU A 388 36.03 -28.28 -6.42
C LEU A 388 36.52 -27.33 -7.52
N VAL A 389 37.74 -26.77 -7.38
CA VAL A 389 38.33 -25.88 -8.40
C VAL A 389 39.00 -26.68 -9.52
N CYS A 390 39.13 -28.01 -9.35
CA CYS A 390 39.89 -28.88 -10.26
C CYS A 390 41.32 -28.39 -10.46
N SER A 391 41.97 -27.90 -9.40
CA SER A 391 43.32 -27.36 -9.50
C SER A 391 44.36 -28.48 -9.55
N ALA A 392 45.47 -28.23 -10.25
CA ALA A 392 46.53 -29.21 -10.51
C ALA A 392 47.41 -29.55 -9.29
N HIS A 393 47.04 -29.08 -8.09
CA HIS A 393 47.80 -29.41 -6.88
C HIS A 393 47.61 -30.90 -6.54
N TYR A 394 48.74 -31.57 -6.25
CA TYR A 394 48.76 -32.99 -5.94
C TYR A 394 47.96 -33.29 -4.66
N LEU A 395 46.78 -33.86 -4.82
CA LEU A 395 46.05 -34.56 -3.77
C LEU A 395 46.60 -35.98 -3.71
N ASP A 396 47.19 -36.37 -2.57
CA ASP A 396 47.68 -37.73 -2.35
C ASP A 396 46.50 -38.69 -2.13
N MET A 397 45.85 -39.09 -3.22
CA MET A 397 44.71 -40.01 -3.23
C MET A 397 45.19 -41.43 -3.46
N LYS A 398 45.14 -42.27 -2.42
CA LYS A 398 45.61 -43.66 -2.49
C LYS A 398 44.48 -44.68 -2.40
N THR A 399 43.37 -44.32 -1.79
CA THR A 399 42.25 -45.24 -1.55
C THR A 399 41.14 -45.04 -2.58
N PRO A 400 40.44 -46.11 -3.01
CA PRO A 400 39.43 -46.02 -4.05
C PRO A 400 38.23 -45.13 -3.66
N ASP A 401 37.89 -45.09 -2.37
CA ASP A 401 36.86 -44.21 -1.81
C ASP A 401 37.22 -42.71 -1.95
N ASP A 402 38.48 -42.35 -1.67
CA ASP A 402 38.97 -40.98 -1.79
C ASP A 402 39.00 -40.53 -3.26
N ILE A 403 39.44 -41.41 -4.16
CA ILE A 403 39.45 -41.15 -5.61
C ILE A 403 38.02 -40.92 -6.12
N LEU A 404 37.08 -41.81 -5.78
CA LEU A 404 35.69 -41.69 -6.24
C LEU A 404 35.04 -40.41 -5.72
N PHE A 405 35.23 -40.08 -4.45
CA PHE A 405 34.66 -38.87 -3.86
C PHE A 405 35.23 -37.60 -4.50
N ASN A 406 36.53 -37.56 -4.76
CA ASN A 406 37.15 -36.44 -5.45
C ASN A 406 36.65 -36.27 -6.89
N ILE A 407 36.44 -37.36 -7.65
CA ILE A 407 35.82 -37.28 -8.98
C ILE A 407 34.43 -36.63 -8.89
N ILE A 408 33.61 -37.03 -7.91
CA ILE A 408 32.28 -36.45 -7.69
C ILE A 408 32.38 -34.96 -7.35
N LEU A 409 33.29 -34.57 -6.45
CA LEU A 409 33.50 -33.16 -6.10
C LEU A 409 33.99 -32.34 -7.30
N SER A 410 34.91 -32.86 -8.12
CA SER A 410 35.40 -32.16 -9.30
C SER A 410 34.31 -31.94 -10.35
N VAL A 411 33.47 -32.94 -10.62
CA VAL A 411 32.32 -32.78 -11.53
C VAL A 411 31.32 -31.74 -10.99
N MET A 412 31.00 -31.80 -9.70
CA MET A 412 30.13 -30.81 -9.05
C MET A 412 30.74 -29.40 -9.07
N GLY A 413 32.06 -29.31 -8.92
CA GLY A 413 32.83 -28.08 -8.99
C GLY A 413 32.74 -27.40 -10.35
N ILE A 414 32.96 -28.15 -11.44
CA ILE A 414 32.82 -27.65 -12.82
C ILE A 414 31.40 -27.15 -13.08
N LEU A 415 30.38 -27.92 -12.72
CA LEU A 415 28.97 -27.53 -12.87
C LEU A 415 28.65 -26.27 -12.05
N GLY A 416 29.13 -26.21 -10.81
CA GLY A 416 28.97 -25.06 -9.93
C GLY A 416 29.65 -23.79 -10.46
N PHE A 417 30.83 -23.93 -11.06
CA PHE A 417 31.56 -22.82 -11.67
C PHE A 417 30.84 -22.26 -12.90
N ILE A 418 30.37 -23.13 -13.81
CA ILE A 418 29.56 -22.71 -14.98
C ILE A 418 28.30 -21.97 -14.51
N PHE A 419 27.62 -22.50 -13.49
CA PHE A 419 26.45 -21.85 -12.93
C PHE A 419 26.78 -20.48 -12.32
N ALA A 420 27.84 -20.38 -11.51
CA ALA A 420 28.27 -19.11 -10.91
C ALA A 420 28.59 -18.05 -11.99
N LEU A 421 29.29 -18.42 -13.05
CA LEU A 421 29.57 -17.52 -14.19
C LEU A 421 28.28 -17.03 -14.86
N ALA A 422 27.31 -17.93 -15.11
CA ALA A 422 26.04 -17.55 -15.71
C ALA A 422 25.28 -16.53 -14.84
N GLN A 423 25.29 -16.72 -13.51
CA GLN A 423 24.64 -15.81 -12.57
C GLN A 423 25.31 -14.43 -12.53
N ILE A 424 26.65 -14.38 -12.56
CA ILE A 424 27.41 -13.13 -12.65
C ILE A 424 27.10 -12.40 -13.96
N MET A 425 27.04 -13.11 -15.08
CA MET A 425 26.67 -12.52 -16.38
C MET A 425 25.25 -11.94 -16.38
N GLN A 426 24.28 -12.64 -15.78
CA GLN A 426 22.92 -12.14 -15.64
C GLN A 426 22.86 -10.87 -14.78
N PHE A 427 23.66 -10.81 -13.72
CA PHE A 427 23.78 -9.63 -12.86
C PHE A 427 24.34 -8.43 -13.63
N ILE A 428 25.45 -8.60 -14.35
CA ILE A 428 26.06 -7.55 -15.19
C ILE A 428 25.08 -7.07 -16.26
N ASN A 429 24.38 -7.99 -16.93
CA ASN A 429 23.37 -7.64 -17.93
C ASN A 429 22.23 -6.81 -17.35
N THR A 430 21.83 -7.06 -16.11
CA THR A 430 20.78 -6.27 -15.45
C THR A 430 21.27 -4.89 -15.04
N LEU A 431 22.48 -4.77 -14.49
CA LEU A 431 23.06 -3.47 -14.12
C LEU A 431 23.20 -2.55 -15.34
N GLN A 432 23.55 -3.15 -16.48
CA GLN A 432 23.76 -2.41 -17.73
C GLN A 432 22.48 -2.26 -18.57
N SER A 433 21.32 -2.77 -18.12
CA SER A 433 20.14 -2.84 -18.98
C SER A 433 19.66 -1.47 -19.45
N ALA A 434 19.62 -0.48 -18.56
CA ALA A 434 19.23 0.90 -18.89
C ALA A 434 20.22 1.54 -19.89
N THR A 435 21.52 1.38 -19.64
CA THR A 435 22.58 1.90 -20.51
C THR A 435 22.55 1.25 -21.90
N LYS A 436 22.30 -0.07 -21.96
CA LYS A 436 22.17 -0.81 -23.23
C LYS A 436 21.00 -0.30 -24.07
N THR A 437 19.83 -0.08 -23.46
CA THR A 437 18.67 0.47 -24.19
C THR A 437 18.96 1.88 -24.70
N HIS A 438 19.54 2.75 -23.87
CA HIS A 438 19.94 4.10 -24.28
C HIS A 438 20.92 4.07 -25.46
N TYR A 439 21.97 3.25 -25.36
CA TYR A 439 22.97 3.10 -26.42
C TYR A 439 22.35 2.58 -27.72
N LYS A 440 21.41 1.63 -27.65
CA LYS A 440 20.67 1.12 -28.81
C LYS A 440 19.89 2.23 -29.53
N HIS A 441 19.13 3.05 -28.81
CA HIS A 441 18.39 4.17 -29.41
C HIS A 441 19.33 5.24 -29.98
N PHE A 442 20.44 5.53 -29.29
CA PHE A 442 21.44 6.46 -29.76
C PHE A 442 22.10 5.99 -31.08
N GLN A 443 22.42 4.69 -31.20
CA GLN A 443 22.92 4.11 -32.45
C GLN A 443 21.89 4.24 -33.59
N GLN A 444 20.62 3.95 -33.33
CA GLN A 444 19.55 4.10 -34.34
C GLN A 444 19.42 5.55 -34.82
N LEU A 445 19.56 6.52 -33.92
CA LEU A 445 19.57 7.94 -34.27
C LEU A 445 20.76 8.29 -35.17
N GLN A 446 21.97 7.83 -34.82
CA GLN A 446 23.16 8.06 -35.64
C GLN A 446 23.05 7.42 -37.04
N GLU A 447 22.51 6.20 -37.12
CA GLU A 447 22.23 5.53 -38.40
C GLU A 447 21.22 6.33 -39.23
N TYR A 448 20.16 6.86 -38.61
CA TYR A 448 19.18 7.70 -39.28
C TYR A 448 19.78 9.01 -39.81
N ILE A 449 20.60 9.69 -39.00
CA ILE A 449 21.34 10.89 -39.39
C ILE A 449 22.22 10.63 -40.62
N ARG A 450 22.95 9.50 -40.62
CA ARG A 450 23.82 9.10 -41.72
C ARG A 450 23.03 8.74 -42.97
N TYR A 451 21.94 7.99 -42.82
CA TYR A 451 21.04 7.61 -43.91
C TYR A 451 20.42 8.83 -44.60
N LYS A 452 20.03 9.85 -43.82
CA LYS A 452 19.47 11.10 -44.34
C LYS A 452 20.52 12.13 -44.80
N GLN A 453 21.82 11.84 -44.64
CA GLN A 453 22.91 12.73 -45.05
C GLN A 453 22.77 14.17 -44.53
N LEU A 454 22.42 14.32 -43.24
CA LEU A 454 22.17 15.65 -42.66
C LEU A 454 23.46 16.50 -42.62
N PRO A 455 23.37 17.84 -42.73
CA PRO A 455 24.53 18.73 -42.57
C PRO A 455 25.15 18.64 -41.18
N TYR A 456 26.48 18.76 -41.07
CA TYR A 456 27.25 18.59 -39.81
C TYR A 456 26.68 19.40 -38.64
N ASN A 457 26.29 20.65 -38.87
CA ASN A 457 25.71 21.51 -37.83
C ASN A 457 24.40 20.92 -37.26
N LEU A 458 23.50 20.46 -38.14
CA LEU A 458 22.25 19.83 -37.71
C LEU A 458 22.49 18.50 -36.98
N GLN A 459 23.51 17.73 -37.40
CA GLN A 459 23.90 16.50 -36.68
C GLN A 459 24.32 16.81 -35.25
N HIS A 460 25.20 17.81 -35.06
CA HIS A 460 25.67 18.22 -33.74
C HIS A 460 24.50 18.63 -32.83
N ARG A 461 23.62 19.50 -33.33
CA ARG A 461 22.43 19.97 -32.59
C ARG A 461 21.51 18.82 -32.18
N ILE A 462 21.20 17.89 -33.09
CA ILE A 462 20.33 16.74 -32.77
C ILE A 462 20.97 15.86 -31.68
N LEU A 463 22.28 15.61 -31.77
CA LEU A 463 23.00 14.79 -30.79
C LEU A 463 23.10 15.48 -29.42
N GLU A 464 23.31 16.80 -29.41
CA GLU A 464 23.33 17.62 -28.20
C GLU A 464 21.96 17.61 -27.49
N TYR A 465 20.88 17.85 -28.23
CA TYR A 465 19.51 17.73 -27.75
C TYR A 465 19.24 16.36 -27.13
N TYR A 466 19.59 15.28 -27.83
CA TYR A 466 19.34 13.93 -27.35
C TYR A 466 20.16 13.60 -26.10
N ASN A 467 21.43 14.03 -26.05
CA ASN A 467 22.28 13.86 -24.88
C ASN A 467 21.73 14.60 -23.66
N TYR A 468 21.19 15.81 -23.84
CA TYR A 468 20.53 16.56 -22.78
C TYR A 468 19.30 15.82 -22.24
N CYS A 469 18.39 15.41 -23.13
CA CYS A 469 17.17 14.67 -22.79
C CYS A 469 17.46 13.36 -22.02
N SER A 470 18.52 12.66 -22.44
CA SER A 470 18.95 11.39 -21.82
C SER A 470 19.48 11.58 -20.40
N LYS A 471 20.32 12.59 -20.15
CA LYS A 471 20.89 12.87 -18.82
C LYS A 471 19.82 13.15 -17.77
N ARG A 472 18.75 13.87 -18.14
CA ARG A 472 17.62 14.18 -17.24
C ARG A 472 16.54 13.09 -17.19
N LYS A 473 16.73 11.96 -17.88
CA LYS A 473 15.75 10.85 -17.98
C LYS A 473 14.35 11.32 -18.42
N PHE A 474 14.30 12.33 -19.29
CA PHE A 474 13.05 12.99 -19.66
C PHE A 474 12.03 12.04 -20.31
N SER A 475 12.50 11.13 -21.18
CA SER A 475 11.66 10.08 -21.78
C SER A 475 11.06 9.11 -20.75
N THR A 476 11.73 8.93 -19.61
CA THR A 476 11.22 8.09 -18.51
C THR A 476 10.10 8.81 -17.77
N TYR A 477 10.16 10.13 -17.64
CA TYR A 477 9.14 10.92 -16.96
C TYR A 477 7.78 10.84 -17.64
N GLN A 478 7.72 11.06 -18.96
CA GLN A 478 6.48 10.92 -19.74
C GLN A 478 5.89 9.51 -19.62
N HIS A 479 6.75 8.48 -19.71
CA HIS A 479 6.30 7.10 -19.56
C HIS A 479 5.79 6.78 -18.14
N ILE A 480 6.43 7.30 -17.09
CA ILE A 480 5.99 7.11 -15.70
C ILE A 480 4.62 7.73 -15.48
N ILE A 481 4.40 8.96 -15.95
CA ILE A 481 3.12 9.67 -15.82
C ILE A 481 1.98 8.82 -16.39
N HIS A 482 2.16 8.24 -17.57
CA HIS A 482 1.15 7.39 -18.21
C HIS A 482 0.96 6.00 -17.57
N GLN A 483 1.84 5.58 -16.67
CA GLN A 483 1.74 4.30 -15.96
C GLN A 483 1.06 4.40 -14.59
N VAL A 484 0.91 5.62 -14.08
CA VAL A 484 0.27 5.90 -12.80
C VAL A 484 -1.24 6.07 -13.00
N SER A 485 -2.05 5.77 -11.98
CA SER A 485 -3.50 5.99 -12.05
C SER A 485 -3.83 7.46 -12.29
N SER A 486 -4.91 7.77 -13.00
CA SER A 486 -5.32 9.14 -13.36
C SER A 486 -5.33 10.12 -12.16
N TYR A 487 -5.83 9.69 -11.00
CA TYR A 487 -5.84 10.51 -9.77
C TYR A 487 -4.41 10.89 -9.30
N LEU A 488 -3.52 9.91 -9.18
CA LEU A 488 -2.12 10.16 -8.78
C LEU A 488 -1.34 10.90 -9.87
N GLN A 489 -1.72 10.74 -11.13
CA GLN A 489 -1.19 11.53 -12.23
C GLN A 489 -1.57 13.01 -12.05
N GLU A 490 -2.83 13.32 -11.76
CA GLU A 490 -3.27 14.69 -11.46
C GLU A 490 -2.50 15.28 -10.27
N GLU A 491 -2.35 14.54 -9.17
CA GLU A 491 -1.62 14.99 -7.98
C GLU A 491 -0.11 15.20 -8.25
N LEU A 492 0.51 14.30 -9.03
CA LEU A 492 1.91 14.42 -9.43
C LEU A 492 2.12 15.63 -10.35
N ILE A 493 1.24 15.79 -11.33
CA ILE A 493 1.21 16.90 -12.27
C ILE A 493 1.06 18.20 -11.46
N LEU A 494 0.03 18.34 -10.63
CA LEU A 494 -0.18 19.52 -9.81
C LEU A 494 1.09 19.89 -9.02
N ASN A 495 1.70 18.94 -8.30
CA ASN A 495 2.92 19.19 -7.53
C ASN A 495 4.11 19.67 -8.39
N ILE A 496 4.24 19.18 -9.62
CA ILE A 496 5.32 19.58 -10.53
C ILE A 496 5.08 20.97 -11.08
N TYR A 497 3.83 21.29 -11.42
CA TYR A 497 3.44 22.57 -11.98
C TYR A 497 3.10 23.63 -10.92
N MET A 498 3.08 23.32 -9.62
CA MET A 498 2.85 24.32 -8.55
C MET A 498 3.83 25.50 -8.61
N LYS A 499 5.09 25.24 -8.97
CA LYS A 499 6.08 26.32 -9.17
C LYS A 499 5.72 27.22 -10.36
N PHE A 500 5.16 26.63 -11.42
CA PHE A 500 4.66 27.34 -12.59
C PHE A 500 3.44 28.21 -12.24
N ILE A 501 2.46 27.63 -11.56
CA ILE A 501 1.19 28.29 -11.20
C ILE A 501 1.43 29.50 -10.29
N ASN A 502 2.31 29.35 -9.29
CA ASN A 502 2.55 30.40 -8.31
C ASN A 502 3.25 31.63 -8.89
N ASN A 503 4.07 31.44 -9.93
CA ASN A 503 4.90 32.51 -10.49
C ASN A 503 4.18 33.34 -11.56
N VAL A 504 3.13 32.82 -12.19
CA VAL A 504 2.36 33.54 -13.22
C VAL A 504 1.12 34.19 -12.58
N PRO A 505 1.07 35.53 -12.42
CA PRO A 505 -0.04 36.22 -11.78
C PRO A 505 -1.40 35.96 -12.43
N LEU A 506 -1.41 35.69 -13.74
CA LEU A 506 -2.63 35.35 -14.49
C LEU A 506 -3.37 34.15 -13.89
N PHE A 507 -2.62 33.16 -13.40
CA PHE A 507 -3.16 31.89 -12.93
C PHE A 507 -3.71 31.92 -11.50
N GLN A 508 -3.41 32.97 -10.73
CA GLN A 508 -3.98 33.17 -9.39
C GLN A 508 -5.50 33.40 -9.41
N TYR A 509 -6.04 33.85 -10.55
CA TYR A 509 -7.47 34.10 -10.73
C TYR A 509 -8.24 32.86 -11.20
N ILE A 510 -7.56 31.76 -11.50
CA ILE A 510 -8.16 30.55 -12.10
C ILE A 510 -8.46 29.53 -10.98
N PRO A 511 -9.70 29.02 -10.88
CA PRO A 511 -10.05 27.94 -9.96
C PRO A 511 -9.22 26.67 -10.20
N GLU A 512 -8.90 25.92 -9.13
CA GLU A 512 -8.09 24.69 -9.20
C GLU A 512 -8.65 23.65 -10.19
N SER A 513 -9.98 23.55 -10.32
CA SER A 513 -10.62 22.62 -11.27
C SER A 513 -10.29 22.92 -12.74
N ILE A 514 -10.20 24.20 -13.10
CA ILE A 514 -9.82 24.66 -14.45
C ILE A 514 -8.30 24.62 -14.61
N MET A 515 -7.56 24.84 -13.53
CA MET A 515 -6.11 24.72 -13.51
C MET A 515 -5.64 23.33 -13.94
N SER A 516 -6.23 22.27 -13.38
CA SER A 516 -5.92 20.89 -13.77
C SER A 516 -6.15 20.63 -15.27
N GLN A 517 -7.19 21.24 -15.86
CA GLN A 517 -7.46 21.13 -17.30
C GLN A 517 -6.40 21.86 -18.14
N LEU A 518 -5.98 23.06 -17.71
CA LEU A 518 -4.93 23.83 -18.37
C LEU A 518 -3.59 23.10 -18.33
N ILE A 519 -3.24 22.50 -17.20
CA ILE A 519 -1.97 21.78 -17.07
C ILE A 519 -1.92 20.57 -18.01
N ASN A 520 -3.04 19.86 -18.18
CA ASN A 520 -3.12 18.72 -19.09
C ASN A 520 -2.91 19.09 -20.57
N VAL A 521 -3.04 20.37 -20.94
CA VAL A 521 -2.83 20.87 -22.32
C VAL A 521 -1.54 21.67 -22.48
N LEU A 522 -0.69 21.74 -21.44
CA LEU A 522 0.62 22.36 -21.53
C LEU A 522 1.57 21.47 -22.33
N ASN A 523 2.22 22.07 -23.33
CA ASN A 523 3.28 21.43 -24.08
C ASN A 523 4.62 21.76 -23.44
N PHE A 524 5.50 20.78 -23.33
CA PHE A 524 6.87 20.98 -22.86
C PHE A 524 7.84 20.86 -24.02
N GLU A 525 8.69 21.86 -24.19
CA GLU A 525 9.69 21.92 -25.23
C GLU A 525 11.07 22.31 -24.68
N ILE A 526 12.11 21.81 -25.32
CA ILE A 526 13.51 22.12 -24.97
C ILE A 526 14.12 22.86 -26.16
N TYR A 527 14.70 24.02 -25.89
CA TYR A 527 15.40 24.86 -26.85
C TYR A 527 16.89 24.84 -26.54
N LEU A 528 17.72 24.64 -27.55
CA LEU A 528 19.18 24.69 -27.40
C LEU A 528 19.69 26.12 -27.40
N GLU A 529 20.95 26.30 -27.02
CA GLU A 529 21.62 27.60 -27.14
C GLU A 529 21.52 28.18 -28.56
N ASN A 530 21.20 29.47 -28.65
CA ASN A 530 20.96 30.23 -29.88
C ASN A 530 19.70 29.85 -30.66
N ASP A 531 18.84 28.97 -30.13
CA ASP A 531 17.56 28.69 -30.75
C ASP A 531 16.63 29.91 -30.60
N ILE A 532 16.03 30.32 -31.72
CA ILE A 532 14.99 31.35 -31.72
C ILE A 532 13.70 30.68 -31.29
N ILE A 533 13.23 31.00 -30.09
CA ILE A 533 11.99 30.50 -29.52
C ILE A 533 10.80 31.22 -30.19
N VAL A 534 10.94 32.54 -30.35
CA VAL A 534 9.93 33.39 -30.98
C VAL A 534 10.62 34.36 -31.92
N LYS A 535 10.08 34.52 -33.13
CA LYS A 535 10.62 35.46 -34.11
C LYS A 535 9.70 36.68 -34.29
N ALA A 536 10.32 37.85 -34.42
CA ALA A 536 9.59 39.07 -34.73
C ALA A 536 8.86 38.95 -36.07
N GLY A 537 7.60 39.37 -36.09
CA GLY A 537 6.72 39.29 -37.25
C GLY A 537 5.96 37.97 -37.39
N GLU A 538 6.18 36.97 -36.53
CA GLU A 538 5.33 35.77 -36.45
C GLU A 538 4.07 36.05 -35.61
N GLU A 539 2.97 35.40 -35.94
CA GLU A 539 1.71 35.55 -35.18
C GLU A 539 1.88 34.94 -33.78
N GLY A 540 1.44 35.66 -32.76
CA GLY A 540 1.44 35.16 -31.39
C GLY A 540 0.54 33.95 -31.22
N ASP A 541 1.13 32.85 -30.77
CA ASP A 541 0.51 31.52 -30.74
C ASP A 541 0.19 31.04 -29.31
N GLY A 542 0.72 31.69 -28.28
CA GLY A 542 0.46 31.31 -26.89
C GLY A 542 1.27 32.05 -25.83
N LEU A 543 1.15 31.53 -24.60
CA LEU A 543 1.93 31.93 -23.43
C LEU A 543 3.08 30.94 -23.23
N TYR A 544 4.26 31.47 -22.93
CA TYR A 544 5.49 30.72 -22.72
C TYR A 544 6.00 30.95 -21.31
N PHE A 545 6.40 29.88 -20.63
CA PHE A 545 6.98 29.93 -19.29
C PHE A 545 8.30 29.22 -19.24
N ILE A 546 9.27 29.86 -18.61
CA ILE A 546 10.64 29.39 -18.50
C ILE A 546 10.75 28.54 -17.23
N ALA A 547 10.78 27.22 -17.40
CA ALA A 547 10.95 26.30 -16.28
C ALA A 547 12.41 26.24 -15.81
N SER A 548 13.34 26.29 -16.76
CA SER A 548 14.77 26.39 -16.50
C SER A 548 15.51 26.98 -17.70
N GLY A 549 16.53 27.79 -17.47
CA GLY A 549 17.36 28.44 -18.48
C GLY A 549 17.09 29.94 -18.64
N THR A 550 17.97 30.61 -19.37
CA THR A 550 17.91 32.05 -19.64
C THR A 550 17.62 32.34 -21.10
N VAL A 551 16.69 33.25 -21.37
CA VAL A 551 16.38 33.73 -22.72
C VAL A 551 16.65 35.22 -22.84
N ALA A 552 17.14 35.65 -24.01
CA ALA A 552 17.41 37.03 -24.34
C ALA A 552 16.35 37.57 -25.31
N ILE A 553 15.88 38.79 -25.04
CA ILE A 553 14.93 39.51 -25.89
C ILE A 553 15.72 40.49 -26.77
N TYR A 554 15.57 40.36 -28.08
CA TYR A 554 16.14 41.24 -29.09
C TYR A 554 15.05 42.04 -29.78
N ASN A 555 15.30 43.32 -30.05
CA ASN A 555 14.41 44.12 -30.88
C ASN A 555 14.53 43.74 -32.37
N ASN A 556 13.73 44.38 -33.24
CA ASN A 556 13.78 44.16 -34.70
C ASN A 556 15.14 44.51 -35.34
N LEU A 557 15.99 45.26 -34.66
CA LEU A 557 17.36 45.61 -35.08
C LEU A 557 18.41 44.65 -34.51
N TRP A 558 18.01 43.51 -33.92
CA TRP A 558 18.89 42.53 -33.27
C TRP A 558 19.75 43.12 -32.14
N LYS A 559 19.29 44.21 -31.52
CA LYS A 559 19.88 44.74 -30.30
C LYS A 559 19.21 44.10 -29.09
N GLU A 560 20.03 43.54 -28.21
CA GLU A 560 19.61 42.95 -26.94
C GLU A 560 18.96 44.02 -26.05
N VAL A 561 17.80 43.70 -25.51
CA VAL A 561 16.99 44.59 -24.68
C VAL A 561 17.09 44.17 -23.21
N CYS A 562 16.84 42.89 -22.93
CA CYS A 562 16.89 42.33 -21.59
C CYS A 562 16.93 40.79 -21.63
N HIS A 563 17.20 40.18 -20.47
CA HIS A 563 17.12 38.75 -20.23
C HIS A 563 15.93 38.40 -19.34
N LEU A 564 15.38 37.21 -19.57
CA LEU A 564 14.39 36.57 -18.72
C LEU A 564 14.97 35.26 -18.20
N GLU A 565 14.81 35.02 -16.89
CA GLU A 565 15.39 33.88 -16.18
C GLU A 565 14.29 32.88 -15.73
N ASP A 566 14.72 31.77 -15.14
CA ASP A 566 13.88 30.71 -14.56
C ASP A 566 12.72 31.27 -13.72
N GLY A 567 11.52 30.75 -13.98
CA GLY A 567 10.30 31.13 -13.25
C GLY A 567 9.58 32.36 -13.81
N THR A 568 10.13 33.02 -14.83
CA THR A 568 9.45 34.10 -15.55
C THR A 568 8.65 33.58 -16.76
N TYR A 569 7.84 34.44 -17.37
CA TYR A 569 6.97 34.12 -18.50
C TYR A 569 6.89 35.26 -19.51
N PHE A 570 6.46 34.96 -20.73
CA PHE A 570 6.20 35.95 -21.78
C PHE A 570 5.06 35.51 -22.71
N GLY A 571 4.43 36.47 -23.39
CA GLY A 571 3.38 36.19 -24.37
C GLY A 571 1.96 36.04 -23.81
N ASP A 572 1.73 36.42 -22.56
CA ASP A 572 0.40 36.43 -21.91
C ASP A 572 -0.67 37.19 -22.72
N VAL A 573 -0.30 38.29 -23.36
CA VAL A 573 -1.19 39.10 -24.21
C VAL A 573 -1.74 38.31 -25.41
N PHE A 574 -0.93 37.40 -25.97
CA PHE A 574 -1.30 36.66 -27.18
C PHE A 574 -2.36 35.58 -26.91
N LEU A 575 -2.60 35.20 -25.65
CA LEU A 575 -3.73 34.32 -25.29
C LEU A 575 -5.10 34.95 -25.64
N PHE A 576 -5.21 36.27 -25.61
CA PHE A 576 -6.48 36.99 -25.75
C PHE A 576 -6.63 37.69 -27.11
N LEU A 577 -5.55 38.26 -27.65
CA LEU A 577 -5.61 39.06 -28.87
C LEU A 577 -5.31 38.20 -30.11
N LYS A 578 -6.26 38.17 -31.04
CA LYS A 578 -6.10 37.49 -32.34
C LYS A 578 -5.31 38.36 -33.32
N SER A 579 -4.49 37.73 -34.17
CA SER A 579 -3.77 38.39 -35.28
C SER A 579 -2.75 39.46 -34.87
N MET A 580 -2.31 39.46 -33.61
CA MET A 580 -1.14 40.22 -33.16
C MET A 580 0.13 39.44 -33.50
N HIS A 581 1.16 40.16 -33.94
CA HIS A 581 2.47 39.58 -34.23
C HIS A 581 3.48 39.94 -33.15
N HIS A 582 4.48 39.09 -32.96
CA HIS A 582 5.58 39.38 -32.07
C HIS A 582 6.40 40.58 -32.57
N ASN A 583 6.68 41.54 -31.69
CA ASN A 583 7.47 42.74 -32.00
C ASN A 583 8.95 42.61 -31.63
N VAL A 584 9.35 41.45 -31.13
CA VAL A 584 10.68 41.14 -30.61
C VAL A 584 11.05 39.70 -30.99
N ASN A 585 12.34 39.42 -31.08
CA ASN A 585 12.87 38.07 -31.17
C ASN A 585 13.25 37.60 -29.77
N ILE A 586 12.94 36.35 -29.44
CA ILE A 586 13.32 35.74 -28.17
C ILE A 586 14.21 34.55 -28.49
N VAL A 587 15.43 34.57 -27.95
CA VAL A 587 16.48 33.61 -28.26
C VAL A 587 16.98 32.97 -26.97
N ALA A 588 17.15 31.66 -26.98
CA ALA A 588 17.73 30.92 -25.86
C ALA A 588 19.22 31.25 -25.72
N VAL A 589 19.65 31.74 -24.56
CA VAL A 589 21.07 32.02 -24.24
C VAL A 589 21.79 30.77 -23.77
N GLU A 590 21.04 29.82 -23.23
CA GLU A 590 21.50 28.49 -22.82
C GLU A 590 20.40 27.47 -23.11
N ILE A 591 20.61 26.19 -22.76
CA ILE A 591 19.56 25.17 -22.95
C ILE A 591 18.36 25.51 -22.05
N CYS A 592 17.23 25.84 -22.66
CA CYS A 592 16.02 26.26 -21.97
C CYS A 592 14.95 25.16 -22.00
N GLU A 593 14.31 24.94 -20.86
CA GLU A 593 13.14 24.11 -20.67
C GLU A 593 11.90 25.02 -20.58
N ILE A 594 10.99 24.94 -21.55
CA ILE A 594 9.88 25.89 -21.70
C ILE A 594 8.55 25.14 -21.74
N TYR A 595 7.58 25.62 -20.94
CA TYR A 595 6.18 25.20 -21.05
C TYR A 595 5.41 26.19 -21.91
N ILE A 596 4.65 25.67 -22.87
CA ILE A 596 3.89 26.43 -23.84
C ILE A 596 2.40 26.13 -23.67
N LEU A 597 1.62 27.17 -23.44
CA LEU A 597 0.16 27.14 -23.47
C LEU A 597 -0.31 27.80 -24.76
N HIS A 598 -0.65 26.99 -25.76
CA HIS A 598 -1.17 27.52 -27.02
C HIS A 598 -2.53 28.19 -26.82
N ARG A 599 -2.72 29.30 -27.53
CA ARG A 599 -3.96 30.09 -27.56
C ARG A 599 -5.18 29.24 -27.90
N THR A 600 -5.05 28.31 -28.86
CA THR A 600 -6.14 27.42 -29.28
C THR A 600 -6.65 26.56 -28.14
N ASN A 601 -5.73 25.97 -27.36
CA ASN A 601 -6.07 25.11 -26.24
C ASN A 601 -6.66 25.92 -25.08
N PHE A 602 -6.09 27.09 -24.80
CA PHE A 602 -6.62 28.02 -23.80
C PHE A 602 -8.04 28.47 -24.15
N GLN A 603 -8.28 28.91 -25.39
CA GLN A 603 -9.59 29.38 -25.84
C GLN A 603 -10.65 28.28 -25.73
N LEU A 604 -10.33 27.05 -26.14
CA LEU A 604 -11.26 25.91 -26.04
C LEU A 604 -11.72 25.66 -24.59
N ILE A 605 -10.83 25.78 -23.61
CA ILE A 605 -11.17 25.60 -22.19
C ILE A 605 -12.01 26.80 -21.69
N MET A 606 -11.67 28.00 -22.15
CA MET A 606 -12.33 29.25 -21.75
C MET A 606 -13.71 29.44 -22.40
N GLU A 607 -14.02 28.77 -23.52
CA GLU A 607 -15.36 28.77 -24.14
C GLU A 607 -16.45 28.31 -23.16
N SER A 608 -16.11 27.39 -22.25
CA SER A 608 -17.02 26.91 -21.20
C SER A 608 -17.13 27.86 -19.99
N HIS A 609 -16.27 28.89 -19.91
CA HIS A 609 -16.14 29.78 -18.76
C HIS A 609 -15.95 31.26 -19.19
N PRO A 610 -16.93 31.88 -19.87
CA PRO A 610 -16.80 33.23 -20.43
C PRO A 610 -16.58 34.33 -19.37
N ASP A 611 -17.12 34.15 -18.16
CA ASP A 611 -16.93 35.11 -17.07
C ASP A 611 -15.47 35.16 -16.60
N LEU A 612 -14.84 33.99 -16.49
CA LEU A 612 -13.42 33.88 -16.13
C LEU A 612 -12.54 34.50 -17.21
N PHE A 613 -12.85 34.27 -18.49
CA PHE A 613 -12.12 34.88 -19.61
C PHE A 613 -12.11 36.41 -19.51
N ASN A 614 -13.25 37.03 -19.20
CA ASN A 614 -13.36 38.48 -19.02
C ASN A 614 -12.53 39.00 -17.84
N VAL A 615 -12.50 38.26 -16.72
CA VAL A 615 -11.67 38.61 -15.56
C VAL A 615 -10.19 38.58 -15.93
N LEU A 616 -9.74 37.51 -16.59
CA LEU A 616 -8.35 37.37 -17.05
C LEU A 616 -7.96 38.45 -18.06
N TYR A 617 -8.84 38.74 -19.03
CA TYR A 617 -8.64 39.82 -20.01
C TYR A 617 -8.48 41.20 -19.34
N ASN A 618 -9.31 41.48 -18.32
CA ASN A 618 -9.21 42.72 -17.55
C ASN A 618 -7.92 42.80 -16.72
N ALA A 619 -7.42 41.67 -16.21
CA ALA A 619 -6.14 41.61 -15.51
C ALA A 619 -4.96 41.89 -16.46
N VAL A 620 -4.94 41.25 -17.63
CA VAL A 620 -3.87 41.43 -18.63
C VAL A 620 -3.89 42.85 -19.21
N SER A 621 -5.06 43.39 -19.54
CA SER A 621 -5.16 44.76 -20.08
C SER A 621 -4.71 45.84 -19.08
N LYS A 622 -4.88 45.62 -17.76
CA LYS A 622 -4.30 46.48 -16.72
C LYS A 622 -2.78 46.36 -16.67
N HIS A 623 -2.24 45.15 -16.84
CA HIS A 623 -0.80 44.90 -16.87
C HIS A 623 -0.15 45.62 -18.07
N VAL A 624 -0.70 45.43 -19.28
CA VAL A 624 -0.21 46.07 -20.51
C VAL A 624 -0.20 47.59 -20.39
N LYS A 625 -1.26 48.21 -19.87
CA LYS A 625 -1.33 49.66 -19.66
C LYS A 625 -0.29 50.19 -18.68
N LYS A 626 0.10 49.38 -17.68
CA LYS A 626 1.11 49.73 -16.69
C LYS A 626 2.55 49.55 -17.22
N SER A 627 2.75 48.65 -18.19
CA SER A 627 4.04 48.42 -18.85
C SER A 627 4.31 49.37 -20.03
N SER A 628 3.27 50.03 -20.55
CA SER A 628 3.35 51.03 -21.63
C SER A 628 3.49 52.49 -21.15
N LEU A 629 3.54 52.69 -19.83
CA LEU A 629 3.85 53.95 -19.12
C LEU A 629 5.23 53.81 -18.48
#